data_AF-A0A9X0QB64-F1
#
_entry.id   AF-A0A9X0QB64-F1
#
_cell.length_a   1.000
_cell.length_b   1.000
_cell.length_c   1.000
_cell.angle_alpha   90.00
_cell.angle_beta   90.00
_cell.angle_gamma   90.00
#
_symmetry.space_group_name_H-M   'P 1'
#
loop_
_entity.id
_entity.type
_entity.pdbx_description
1 polymer ?
#
loop_
_entity_poly.entity_id
_entity_poly.type
_entity_poly.pdbx_seq_one_letter_code
_entity_poly.pdbx_strand_id
1 'polypeptide(L)'
;MRLLLRLRAIAVLALLLATLSYPLHADKLNGFYSGSGGFSQDVHRVLLIEFAADGTAILQQKWHDKDPQTWHAHWKQEKKQVTLTYDAVGDKPVPEPLVFTFKHGTLTATSWDAPTLGVLGPPKLTTFGGKTPQVTSVASCQALNTTDPTKNCVTWDSRR
;
A
#
# COMPACT_ATOMS: atom_id res chain seq x y z
N MET A 1 -18.49 22.47 -45.06
CA MET A 1 -17.29 21.93 -44.39
C MET A 1 -17.15 22.39 -42.91
N ARG A 2 -18.24 22.46 -42.13
CA ARG A 2 -18.23 22.88 -40.70
C ARG A 2 -18.95 21.90 -39.75
N LEU A 3 -19.59 20.86 -40.30
CA LEU A 3 -20.35 19.86 -39.52
C LEU A 3 -19.47 18.71 -39.00
N LEU A 4 -18.45 18.31 -39.78
CA LEU A 4 -17.54 17.21 -39.44
C LEU A 4 -16.56 17.54 -38.31
N LEU A 5 -16.32 18.82 -38.02
CA LEU A 5 -15.42 19.24 -36.94
C LEU A 5 -16.05 19.11 -35.54
N ARG A 6 -17.38 19.20 -35.43
CA ARG A 6 -18.08 19.16 -34.13
C ARG A 6 -18.28 17.75 -33.58
N LEU A 7 -18.31 16.73 -34.45
CA LEU A 7 -18.46 15.32 -34.05
C LEU A 7 -17.17 14.73 -33.47
N ARG A 8 -15.97 15.22 -33.86
CA ARG A 8 -14.70 14.74 -33.31
C ARG A 8 -14.41 15.24 -31.89
N ALA A 9 -14.99 16.36 -31.48
CA ALA A 9 -14.79 16.92 -30.15
C ALA A 9 -15.51 16.13 -29.04
N ILE A 10 -16.62 15.45 -29.36
CA ILE A 10 -17.42 14.70 -28.38
C ILE A 10 -16.80 13.33 -28.08
N ALA A 11 -16.13 12.71 -29.06
CA ALA A 11 -15.49 11.40 -28.88
C ALA A 11 -14.28 11.44 -27.92
N VAL A 12 -13.56 12.56 -27.84
CA VAL A 12 -12.40 12.69 -26.94
C VAL A 12 -12.83 12.89 -25.48
N LEU A 13 -13.99 13.51 -25.24
CA LEU A 13 -14.48 13.75 -23.88
C LEU A 13 -15.02 12.47 -23.21
N ALA A 14 -15.55 11.51 -23.99
CA ALA A 14 -16.03 10.24 -23.47
C ALA A 14 -14.90 9.26 -23.06
N LEU A 15 -13.72 9.34 -23.68
CA LEU A 15 -12.56 8.52 -23.30
C LEU A 15 -11.83 9.05 -22.05
N LEU A 16 -11.97 10.33 -21.71
CA LEU A 16 -11.39 10.92 -20.50
C LEU A 16 -12.18 10.61 -19.21
N LEU A 17 -13.46 10.20 -19.32
CA LEU A 17 -14.26 9.81 -18.15
C LEU A 17 -14.09 8.33 -17.75
N ALA A 18 -13.44 7.50 -18.57
CA ALA A 18 -13.31 6.07 -18.30
C ALA A 18 -12.16 5.72 -17.32
N THR A 19 -11.27 6.66 -17.01
CA THR A 19 -10.05 6.40 -16.21
C THR A 19 -10.10 6.91 -14.77
N LEU A 20 -11.18 7.57 -14.35
CA LEU A 20 -11.30 8.13 -12.99
C LEU A 20 -12.39 7.45 -12.15
N SER A 21 -12.64 6.16 -12.39
CA SER A 21 -13.38 5.33 -11.43
C SER A 21 -12.45 4.95 -10.27
N TYR A 22 -12.00 5.94 -9.49
CA TYR A 22 -11.47 5.66 -8.16
C TYR A 22 -12.67 5.27 -7.29
N PRO A 23 -12.76 4.03 -6.80
CA PRO A 23 -13.85 3.67 -5.91
C PRO A 23 -13.73 4.52 -4.64
N LEU A 24 -14.71 5.41 -4.45
CA LEU A 24 -14.96 6.25 -3.25
C LEU A 24 -15.29 5.42 -1.99
N HIS A 25 -14.85 4.16 -1.91
CA HIS A 25 -15.14 3.22 -0.82
C HIS A 25 -13.95 2.96 0.11
N ALA A 26 -12.92 3.81 0.06
CA ALA A 26 -11.71 3.74 0.86
C ALA A 26 -11.85 4.20 2.32
N ASP A 27 -12.98 4.81 2.72
CA ASP A 27 -13.15 5.57 3.98
C ASP A 27 -12.79 4.83 5.29
N LYS A 28 -12.62 3.49 5.28
CA LYS A 28 -12.31 2.70 6.47
C LYS A 28 -10.85 2.26 6.59
N LEU A 29 -10.06 2.40 5.53
CA LEU A 29 -8.73 1.80 5.44
C LEU A 29 -7.65 2.83 5.19
N ASN A 30 -7.71 3.92 5.95
CA ASN A 30 -6.64 4.89 5.97
C ASN A 30 -5.90 4.75 7.30
N GLY A 31 -4.57 4.71 7.24
CA GLY A 31 -3.71 4.72 8.41
C GLY A 31 -2.69 3.57 8.47
N PHE A 32 -2.00 3.52 9.60
CA PHE A 32 -0.86 2.65 9.82
C PHE A 32 -1.26 1.35 10.51
N TYR A 33 -0.85 0.24 9.91
CA TYR A 33 -1.06 -1.12 10.40
C TYR A 33 0.27 -1.77 10.69
N SER A 34 0.32 -2.56 11.74
CA SER A 34 1.52 -3.34 12.08
C SER A 34 1.15 -4.70 12.65
N GLY A 35 2.08 -5.64 12.50
CA GLY A 35 2.00 -6.95 13.12
C GLY A 35 3.39 -7.55 13.25
N SER A 36 3.59 -8.35 14.28
CA SER A 36 4.83 -9.11 14.51
C SER A 36 4.48 -10.60 14.54
N GLY A 37 5.36 -11.44 14.00
CA GLY A 37 5.18 -12.88 14.03
C GLY A 37 6.45 -13.63 13.64
N GLY A 38 6.46 -14.92 13.98
CA GLY A 38 7.58 -15.84 13.76
C GLY A 38 7.76 -16.74 14.98
N PHE A 39 8.15 -17.99 14.75
CA PHE A 39 8.34 -19.00 15.81
C PHE A 39 9.80 -19.14 16.26
N SER A 40 10.74 -18.53 15.52
CA SER A 40 12.16 -18.43 15.85
C SER A 40 12.70 -17.07 15.39
N GLN A 41 13.92 -16.69 15.81
CA GLN A 41 14.55 -15.43 15.38
C GLN A 41 14.75 -15.34 13.87
N ASP A 42 15.15 -16.43 13.22
CA ASP A 42 15.42 -16.48 11.77
C ASP A 42 14.20 -16.15 10.90
N VAL A 43 13.02 -16.36 11.47
CA VAL A 43 11.74 -16.15 10.78
C VAL A 43 10.89 -15.08 11.45
N HIS A 44 11.39 -14.48 12.54
CA HIS A 44 10.74 -13.37 13.22
C HIS A 44 10.80 -12.13 12.34
N ARG A 45 9.64 -11.53 12.12
CA ARG A 45 9.52 -10.27 11.39
C ARG A 45 8.43 -9.39 11.95
N VAL A 46 8.62 -8.11 11.68
CA VAL A 46 7.62 -7.06 11.86
C VAL A 46 7.24 -6.57 10.47
N LEU A 47 5.94 -6.56 10.20
CA LEU A 47 5.38 -6.00 8.98
C LEU A 47 4.64 -4.71 9.33
N LEU A 48 4.90 -3.66 8.58
CA LEU A 48 4.30 -2.35 8.73
C LEU A 48 3.71 -1.93 7.38
N ILE A 49 2.50 -1.41 7.37
CA ILE A 49 1.84 -0.90 6.16
C ILE A 49 1.16 0.42 6.48
N GLU A 50 1.38 1.43 5.64
CA GLU A 50 0.62 2.66 5.68
C GLU A 50 -0.21 2.78 4.40
N PHE A 51 -1.53 2.89 4.58
CA PHE A 51 -2.48 3.12 3.50
C PHE A 51 -2.86 4.60 3.48
N ALA A 52 -2.57 5.28 2.38
CA ALA A 52 -2.90 6.69 2.19
C ALA A 52 -4.25 6.88 1.49
N ALA A 53 -4.88 8.03 1.72
CA ALA A 53 -6.21 8.31 1.20
C ALA A 53 -6.29 8.38 -0.33
N ASP A 54 -5.18 8.67 -1.03
CA ASP A 54 -5.11 8.71 -2.50
C ASP A 54 -4.98 7.33 -3.17
N GLY A 55 -4.96 6.24 -2.39
CA GLY A 55 -4.77 4.89 -2.91
C GLY A 55 -3.31 4.46 -3.01
N THR A 56 -2.35 5.29 -2.60
CA THR A 56 -0.94 4.88 -2.45
C THR A 56 -0.73 4.16 -1.12
N ALA A 57 0.23 3.24 -1.10
CA ALA A 57 0.63 2.50 0.08
C ALA A 57 2.14 2.25 0.09
N ILE A 58 2.66 2.06 1.29
CA ILE A 58 4.03 1.62 1.51
C ILE A 58 4.00 0.45 2.49
N LEU A 59 4.66 -0.64 2.10
CA LEU A 59 4.85 -1.82 2.92
C LEU A 59 6.32 -1.89 3.31
N GLN A 60 6.58 -2.05 4.60
CA GLN A 60 7.92 -2.25 5.13
C GLN A 60 7.97 -3.53 5.95
N GLN A 61 8.96 -4.37 5.68
CA GLN A 61 9.23 -5.59 6.41
C GLN A 61 10.59 -5.51 7.09
N LYS A 62 10.61 -5.74 8.39
CA LYS A 62 11.84 -5.83 9.18
C LYS A 62 12.01 -7.24 9.71
N TRP A 63 13.10 -7.88 9.34
CA TRP A 63 13.52 -9.15 9.94
C TRP A 63 14.40 -8.89 11.16
N HIS A 64 14.53 -9.90 12.03
CA HIS A 64 15.57 -9.87 13.05
C HIS A 64 16.95 -9.72 12.39
N ASP A 65 17.77 -8.77 12.86
CA ASP A 65 19.14 -8.49 12.41
C ASP A 65 19.36 -8.31 10.90
N LYS A 66 18.33 -7.89 10.15
CA LYS A 66 18.47 -7.48 8.75
C LYS A 66 17.96 -6.07 8.52
N ASP A 67 18.47 -5.45 7.46
CA ASP A 67 17.96 -4.18 6.97
C ASP A 67 16.47 -4.30 6.59
N PRO A 68 15.66 -3.27 6.89
CA PRO A 68 14.28 -3.24 6.44
C PRO A 68 14.19 -3.30 4.91
N GLN A 69 13.24 -4.08 4.43
CA GLN A 69 12.85 -4.11 3.02
C GLN A 69 11.58 -3.27 2.86
N THR A 70 11.54 -2.44 1.83
CA THR A 70 10.43 -1.51 1.57
C THR A 70 9.93 -1.68 0.16
N TRP A 71 8.60 -1.67 0.00
CA TRP A 71 7.92 -1.70 -1.27
C TRP A 71 6.85 -0.62 -1.33
N HIS A 72 6.86 0.12 -2.43
CA HIS A 72 5.78 1.01 -2.81
C HIS A 72 4.70 0.23 -3.54
N ALA A 73 3.46 0.64 -3.34
CA ALA A 73 2.32 -0.04 -3.86
C ALA A 73 1.13 0.90 -4.01
N HIS A 74 0.13 0.40 -4.72
CA HIS A 74 -1.20 0.95 -4.74
C HIS A 74 -2.15 -0.01 -4.03
N TRP A 75 -3.18 0.54 -3.41
CA TRP A 75 -4.18 -0.26 -2.73
C TRP A 75 -5.59 0.06 -3.18
N LYS A 76 -6.46 -0.94 -3.06
CA LYS A 76 -7.90 -0.80 -3.22
C LYS A 76 -8.63 -1.65 -2.21
N GLN A 77 -9.82 -1.22 -1.82
CA GLN A 77 -10.71 -2.00 -0.98
C GLN A 77 -12.03 -2.28 -1.70
N GLU A 78 -12.41 -3.55 -1.74
CA GLU A 78 -13.69 -4.03 -2.25
C GLU A 78 -14.40 -4.82 -1.13
N LYS A 79 -15.44 -4.21 -0.54
CA LYS A 79 -16.13 -4.75 0.65
C LYS A 79 -15.15 -4.98 1.82
N LYS A 80 -14.84 -6.25 2.12
CA LYS A 80 -13.90 -6.66 3.17
C LYS A 80 -12.55 -7.09 2.61
N GLN A 81 -12.38 -7.07 1.29
CA GLN A 81 -11.12 -7.44 0.67
C GLN A 81 -10.29 -6.18 0.44
N VAL A 82 -9.00 -6.24 0.78
CA VAL A 82 -8.02 -5.20 0.49
C VAL A 82 -6.97 -5.82 -0.39
N THR A 83 -6.66 -5.19 -1.51
CA THR A 83 -5.61 -5.64 -2.43
C THR A 83 -4.52 -4.59 -2.44
N LEU A 84 -3.28 -5.02 -2.23
CA LEU A 84 -2.05 -4.25 -2.36
C LEU A 84 -1.32 -4.74 -3.63
N THR A 85 -1.11 -3.84 -4.58
CA THR A 85 -0.40 -4.10 -5.83
C THR A 85 0.91 -3.36 -5.83
N TYR A 86 2.02 -4.08 -5.87
CA TYR A 86 3.36 -3.49 -5.77
C TYR A 86 3.77 -2.76 -7.05
N ASP A 87 4.49 -1.66 -6.88
CA ASP A 87 5.05 -0.89 -7.97
C ASP A 87 6.33 -1.56 -8.49
N ALA A 88 6.52 -1.53 -9.80
CA ALA A 88 7.75 -1.99 -10.42
C ALA A 88 8.90 -1.03 -10.14
N VAL A 89 10.07 -1.56 -9.76
CA VAL A 89 11.28 -0.76 -9.51
C VAL A 89 12.43 -1.27 -10.40
N GLY A 90 12.59 -0.63 -11.56
CA GLY A 90 13.56 -1.04 -12.57
C GLY A 90 13.30 -2.48 -13.03
N ASP A 91 14.36 -3.28 -13.15
CA ASP A 91 14.29 -4.67 -13.62
C ASP A 91 14.11 -5.70 -12.50
N LYS A 92 13.74 -5.26 -11.28
CA LYS A 92 13.55 -6.18 -10.16
C LYS A 92 12.23 -6.94 -10.30
N PRO A 93 12.19 -8.23 -9.92
CA PRO A 93 10.92 -8.96 -9.81
C PRO A 93 9.94 -8.22 -8.91
N VAL A 94 8.73 -8.03 -9.41
CA VAL A 94 7.63 -7.45 -8.65
C VAL A 94 6.91 -8.57 -7.92
N PRO A 95 6.69 -8.47 -6.60
CA PRO A 95 5.95 -9.48 -5.88
C PRO A 95 4.51 -9.61 -6.40
N GLU A 96 3.93 -10.79 -6.28
CA GLU A 96 2.50 -10.98 -6.56
C GLU A 96 1.62 -10.12 -5.61
N PRO A 97 0.45 -9.64 -6.05
CA PRO A 97 -0.42 -8.81 -5.22
C PRO A 97 -0.77 -9.45 -3.87
N LEU A 98 -0.64 -8.65 -2.82
CA LEU A 98 -0.96 -9.05 -1.45
C LEU A 98 -2.42 -8.71 -1.15
N VAL A 99 -3.22 -9.73 -0.84
CA VAL A 99 -4.64 -9.60 -0.57
C VAL A 99 -4.91 -9.90 0.89
N PHE A 100 -5.71 -9.04 1.52
CA PHE A 100 -6.17 -9.18 2.90
C PHE A 100 -7.69 -9.28 2.97
N THR A 101 -8.17 -9.95 4.00
CA THR A 101 -9.51 -9.73 4.55
C THR A 101 -9.43 -8.75 5.72
N PHE A 102 -10.22 -7.69 5.66
CA PHE A 102 -10.39 -6.67 6.70
C PHE A 102 -11.63 -6.95 7.55
N LYS A 103 -11.43 -7.17 8.85
CA LYS A 103 -12.49 -7.44 9.81
C LYS A 103 -12.13 -6.87 11.19
N HIS A 104 -13.01 -6.06 11.77
CA HIS A 104 -12.84 -5.44 13.10
C HIS A 104 -11.48 -4.71 13.27
N GLY A 105 -11.04 -3.92 12.29
CA GLY A 105 -9.76 -3.20 12.36
C GLY A 105 -8.51 -4.09 12.19
N THR A 106 -8.70 -5.36 11.84
CA THR A 106 -7.61 -6.32 11.62
C THR A 106 -7.55 -6.71 10.15
N LEU A 107 -6.33 -6.73 9.59
CA LEU A 107 -6.01 -7.29 8.28
C LEU A 107 -5.45 -8.70 8.46
N THR A 108 -6.04 -9.66 7.77
CA THR A 108 -5.55 -11.04 7.70
C THR A 108 -5.29 -11.38 6.25
N ALA A 109 -4.04 -11.72 5.90
CA ALA A 109 -3.71 -12.04 4.52
C ALA A 109 -4.40 -13.32 4.04
N THR A 110 -4.87 -13.29 2.81
CA THR A 110 -5.47 -14.40 2.07
C THR A 110 -4.65 -14.80 0.83
N SER A 111 -3.75 -13.92 0.37
CA SER A 111 -2.67 -14.27 -0.56
C SER A 111 -1.33 -13.80 0.01
N TRP A 112 -0.23 -14.38 -0.45
CA TRP A 112 1.11 -13.99 -0.06
C TRP A 112 2.15 -14.58 -1.03
N ASP A 113 3.05 -13.74 -1.53
CA ASP A 113 4.17 -14.18 -2.35
C ASP A 113 5.29 -14.73 -1.44
N ALA A 114 5.20 -16.01 -1.11
CA ALA A 114 6.19 -16.68 -0.26
C ALA A 114 7.64 -16.61 -0.78
N PRO A 115 7.91 -16.83 -2.09
CA PRO A 115 9.24 -16.65 -2.66
C PRO A 115 9.87 -15.27 -2.43
N THR A 116 9.08 -14.20 -2.60
CA THR A 116 9.62 -12.83 -2.53
C THR A 116 9.58 -12.24 -1.13
N LEU A 117 8.51 -12.52 -0.38
CA LEU A 117 8.22 -11.87 0.90
C LEU A 117 8.54 -12.76 2.11
N GLY A 118 8.74 -14.07 1.91
CA GLY A 118 9.21 -15.03 2.91
C GLY A 118 8.20 -16.14 3.23
N VAL A 119 8.68 -17.35 3.55
CA VAL A 119 7.85 -18.57 3.50
C VAL A 119 6.70 -18.70 4.51
N LEU A 120 6.65 -17.88 5.57
CA LEU A 120 5.70 -18.08 6.67
C LEU A 120 4.41 -17.26 6.60
N GLY A 121 4.19 -16.46 5.54
CA GLY A 121 2.99 -15.63 5.39
C GLY A 121 2.89 -14.48 6.41
N PRO A 122 2.33 -13.32 6.11
CA PRO A 122 2.46 -12.18 7.01
C PRO A 122 1.73 -12.41 8.34
N PRO A 123 2.19 -11.79 9.45
CA PRO A 123 1.39 -11.76 10.66
C PRO A 123 0.04 -11.07 10.40
N LYS A 124 -0.93 -11.29 11.29
CA LYS A 124 -2.14 -10.46 11.32
C LYS A 124 -1.73 -9.03 11.66
N LEU A 125 -2.29 -8.06 10.95
CA LEU A 125 -1.98 -6.65 11.16
C LEU A 125 -3.16 -5.96 11.83
N THR A 126 -2.87 -5.16 12.84
CA THR A 126 -3.85 -4.31 13.52
C THR A 126 -3.45 -2.85 13.33
N THR A 127 -4.41 -1.94 13.43
CA THR A 127 -4.12 -0.51 13.48
C THR A 127 -3.13 -0.24 14.61
N PHE A 128 -2.15 0.64 14.37
CA PHE A 128 -1.26 1.08 15.44
C PHE A 128 -2.08 1.78 16.54
N GLY A 129 -1.73 1.52 17.80
CA GLY A 129 -2.45 2.11 18.93
C GLY A 129 -2.23 3.62 18.99
N GLY A 130 -3.32 4.39 19.17
CA GLY A 130 -3.28 5.85 19.26
C GLY A 130 -3.99 6.55 18.09
N LYS A 131 -3.93 7.89 18.06
CA LYS A 131 -4.43 8.68 16.92
C LYS A 131 -3.36 8.71 15.84
N THR A 132 -3.34 7.71 14.97
CA THR A 132 -2.48 7.75 13.78
C THR A 132 -3.03 8.82 12.83
N PRO A 133 -2.23 9.82 12.43
CA PRO A 133 -2.68 10.80 11.46
C PRO A 133 -2.99 10.11 10.14
N GLN A 134 -4.08 10.53 9.52
CA GLN A 134 -4.43 10.09 8.17
C GLN A 134 -3.57 10.88 7.18
N VAL A 135 -2.75 10.16 6.40
CA VAL A 135 -1.91 10.78 5.37
C VAL A 135 -2.65 10.79 4.04
N THR A 136 -2.50 11.89 3.30
CA THR A 136 -3.12 12.03 1.98
C THR A 136 -2.44 11.16 0.93
N SER A 137 -1.11 11.05 0.99
CA SER A 137 -0.28 10.30 0.04
C SER A 137 1.00 9.80 0.72
N VAL A 138 1.51 8.66 0.27
CA VAL A 138 2.84 8.13 0.63
C VAL A 138 3.77 7.97 -0.58
N ALA A 139 3.41 8.53 -1.74
CA ALA A 139 4.20 8.39 -2.97
C ALA A 139 5.65 8.92 -2.87
N SER A 140 5.88 9.94 -2.03
CA SER A 140 7.22 10.52 -1.82
C SER A 140 8.00 9.90 -0.66
N CYS A 141 7.40 8.95 0.05
CA CYS A 141 8.03 8.27 1.17
C CYS A 141 9.18 7.40 0.66
N GLN A 142 10.34 7.46 1.30
CA GLN A 142 11.40 6.48 1.13
C GLN A 142 11.15 5.25 2.02
N ALA A 143 10.77 5.49 3.28
CA ALA A 143 10.56 4.44 4.28
C ALA A 143 9.60 4.89 5.37
N LEU A 144 8.99 3.93 6.06
CA LEU A 144 8.13 4.21 7.21
C LEU A 144 8.97 4.60 8.43
N ASN A 145 8.49 5.58 9.20
CA ASN A 145 9.10 5.94 10.47
C ASN A 145 8.77 4.88 11.52
N THR A 146 9.70 3.94 11.71
CA THR A 146 9.54 2.85 12.68
C THR A 146 9.77 3.27 14.14
N THR A 147 10.30 4.48 14.37
CA THR A 147 10.51 5.02 15.73
C THR A 147 9.27 5.74 16.24
N ASP A 148 8.56 6.43 15.35
CA ASP A 148 7.29 7.08 15.64
C ASP A 148 6.36 7.04 14.41
N PRO A 149 5.42 6.08 14.34
CA PRO A 149 4.49 5.94 13.23
C PRO A 149 3.36 6.98 13.27
N THR A 150 3.34 7.88 14.26
CA THR A 150 2.46 9.06 14.27
C THR A 150 3.07 10.25 13.54
N LYS A 151 4.31 10.11 13.04
CA LYS A 151 4.98 11.11 12.20
C LYS A 151 4.94 10.67 10.74
N ASN A 152 5.10 11.63 9.86
CA ASN A 152 5.27 11.36 8.43
C ASN A 152 6.43 10.37 8.22
N CYS A 153 6.30 9.60 7.14
CA CYS A 153 7.36 8.75 6.62
C CYS A 153 8.67 9.53 6.39
N VAL A 154 9.79 8.81 6.35
CA VAL A 154 11.08 9.36 5.93
C VAL A 154 10.98 9.66 4.44
N THR A 155 11.12 10.92 4.05
CA THR A 155 11.11 11.36 2.65
C THR A 155 12.54 11.56 2.13
N TRP A 156 12.74 11.45 0.83
CA TRP A 156 13.98 11.88 0.18
C TRP A 156 14.21 13.36 0.51
N ASP A 157 15.31 13.69 1.20
CA ASP A 157 15.67 15.10 1.44
C ASP A 157 15.96 15.75 0.09
N SER A 158 15.14 16.72 -0.31
CA SER A 158 15.27 17.42 -1.59
C SER A 158 16.42 18.41 -1.62
N ARG A 159 17.22 18.49 -0.54
CA ARG A 159 18.41 19.32 -0.41
C ARG A 159 19.67 18.48 -0.58
N ARG A 160 20.07 18.25 -1.83
CA ARG A 160 21.46 17.98 -2.21
C ARG A 160 21.88 18.94 -3.31
#